data_AF-N6U8S4-F1
#
_entry.id   AF-N6U8S4-F1
#
_cell.length_a   1.000
_cell.length_b   1.000
_cell.length_c   1.000
_cell.angle_alpha   90.00
_cell.angle_beta   90.00
_cell.angle_gamma   90.00
#
_symmetry.space_group_name_H-M   'P 1'
#
loop_
_entity.id
_entity.type
_entity.pdbx_description
1 polymer ?
#
loop_
_entity_poly.entity_id
_entity_poly.type
_entity_poly.pdbx_seq_one_letter_code
_entity_poly.pdbx_strand_id
1 'polypeptide(L)'
;MGSRHLLQFLILHLLHSTAPINREPWEGVLNATQDSNVCYAIGSNTSSQSEDCLYLNVYTPILTNDEGSPVPVLVWIHGGGYTHGNALYSNFGPDFLIEKDIVIVTTPLPVKEPVHDAAFLTENQYSMLETGNFIRVPILIGTNSEEEIHRAADLNKLNKTMDQYESNIENFIPSDFIVNDSLNQSDIGKLIRNLYLDGVPEDEQMGHMVRACIGIHWHRAQDFLSHTTFTNPMIKHANLASNYTDVYFYVFSYDGIMGNVNVTIKGADSVDHAEDPRYLFKKVDSSYSNADLSKFPTSDILTHDRLIELWTNFVKYLNPTPELSELLQNVTWPMFTENEAKYLNIGAQLQIQNNPKNPY
;
A
#
# COMPACT_ATOMS: atom_id res chain seq x y z
N MET A 1 24.64 18.84 9.85
CA MET A 1 24.05 17.89 10.82
C MET A 1 23.05 18.65 11.66
N GLY A 2 21.83 18.82 11.15
CA GLY A 2 20.72 19.38 11.93
C GLY A 2 20.13 18.30 12.82
N SER A 3 19.84 18.64 14.08
CA SER A 3 19.27 17.71 15.05
C SER A 3 17.91 17.22 14.55
N ARG A 4 17.76 15.90 14.42
CA ARG A 4 16.50 15.23 14.09
C ARG A 4 15.72 15.05 15.39
N HIS A 5 14.51 15.58 15.45
CA HIS A 5 13.72 15.55 16.67
C HIS A 5 12.53 14.60 16.50
N LEU A 6 12.56 13.51 17.28
CA LEU A 6 11.43 12.62 17.49
C LEU A 6 10.62 13.18 18.67
N LEU A 7 9.34 13.43 18.45
CA LEU A 7 8.36 13.77 19.45
C LEU A 7 7.32 12.63 19.46
N GLN A 8 7.35 11.81 20.49
CA GLN A 8 6.39 10.72 20.66
C GLN A 8 5.23 11.18 21.55
N PHE A 9 4.01 10.81 21.18
CA PHE A 9 2.82 11.01 22.00
C PHE A 9 2.13 9.67 22.22
N LEU A 10 1.73 9.40 23.47
CA LEU A 10 0.71 8.39 23.75
C LEU A 10 -0.64 9.09 23.64
N ILE A 11 -1.49 8.62 22.75
CA ILE A 11 -2.79 9.25 22.50
C ILE A 11 -3.84 8.65 23.44
N LEU A 12 -3.75 7.34 23.70
CA LEU A 12 -4.87 6.56 24.19
C LEU A 12 -4.44 5.41 25.09
N HIS A 13 -5.32 4.97 25.99
CA HIS A 13 -5.14 3.77 26.81
C HIS A 13 -6.16 2.69 26.40
N LEU A 14 -5.73 1.43 26.30
CA LEU A 14 -6.62 0.31 26.00
C LEU A 14 -7.17 -0.28 27.30
N LEU A 15 -8.50 -0.28 27.43
CA LEU A 15 -9.23 -1.15 28.32
C LEU A 15 -9.81 -2.28 27.45
N HIS A 16 -9.54 -3.54 27.82
CA HIS A 16 -9.89 -4.73 27.06
C HIS A 16 -11.27 -4.62 26.34
N SER A 17 -11.26 -4.77 25.01
CA SER A 17 -12.45 -4.81 24.14
C SER A 17 -13.33 -3.55 24.13
N THR A 18 -12.81 -2.39 24.52
CA THR A 18 -13.53 -1.11 24.46
C THR A 18 -12.81 -0.11 23.56
N ALA A 19 -13.56 0.92 23.13
CA ALA A 19 -12.97 2.04 22.43
C ALA A 19 -11.84 2.66 23.28
N PRO A 20 -10.75 3.10 22.63
CA PRO A 20 -9.65 3.71 23.35
C PRO A 20 -10.09 4.97 24.09
N ILE A 21 -9.61 5.15 25.33
CA ILE A 21 -9.87 6.36 26.13
C ILE A 21 -8.70 7.33 26.04
N ASN A 22 -8.98 8.63 26.12
CA ASN A 22 -7.96 9.66 26.18
C ASN A 22 -6.96 9.36 27.29
N ARG A 23 -5.66 9.51 27.01
CA ARG A 23 -4.64 9.44 28.05
C ARG A 23 -4.87 10.59 29.05
N GLU A 24 -4.81 10.27 30.34
CA GLU A 24 -4.77 11.30 31.38
C GLU A 24 -3.55 12.22 31.20
N PRO A 25 -3.71 13.54 31.44
CA PRO A 25 -2.58 14.46 31.46
C PRO A 25 -1.51 14.01 32.44
N TRP A 26 -0.24 14.24 32.12
CA TRP A 26 0.89 13.99 33.01
C TRP A 26 1.51 15.29 33.50
N GLU A 27 2.17 15.24 34.65
CA GLU A 27 3.00 16.34 35.14
C GLU A 27 4.46 16.17 34.67
N GLY A 28 5.13 17.28 34.37
CA GLY A 28 6.52 17.29 33.93
C GLY A 28 6.72 16.99 32.43
N VAL A 29 7.95 16.62 32.06
CA VAL A 29 8.35 16.36 30.67
C VAL A 29 8.41 14.85 30.45
N LEU A 30 7.60 14.34 29.51
CA LEU A 30 7.69 12.95 29.07
C LEU A 30 8.91 12.79 28.15
N ASN A 31 9.79 11.85 28.48
CA ASN A 31 10.91 11.52 27.61
C ASN A 31 10.42 10.71 26.41
N ALA A 32 10.51 11.30 25.22
CA ALA A 32 9.94 10.79 23.98
C ALA A 32 11.02 10.55 22.91
N THR A 33 12.26 10.27 23.31
CA THR A 33 13.43 10.17 22.42
C THR A 33 13.77 8.74 21.98
N GLN A 34 12.96 7.74 22.35
CA GLN A 34 13.18 6.33 22.02
C GLN A 34 11.89 5.72 21.48
N ASP A 35 12.01 4.65 20.70
CA ASP A 35 10.85 3.87 20.27
C ASP A 35 10.11 3.29 21.49
N SER A 36 8.78 3.33 21.44
CA SER A 36 7.91 2.76 22.48
C SER A 36 7.57 1.30 22.20
N ASN A 37 6.80 0.70 23.09
CA ASN A 37 6.27 -0.64 22.89
C ASN A 37 5.46 -0.73 21.59
N VAL A 38 5.49 -1.92 20.98
CA VAL A 38 4.70 -2.26 19.80
C VAL A 38 3.54 -3.15 20.20
N CYS A 39 2.47 -3.15 19.40
CA CYS A 39 1.33 -4.02 19.68
C CYS A 39 1.69 -5.49 19.45
N TYR A 40 0.97 -6.38 20.13
CA TYR A 40 1.05 -7.80 19.83
C TYR A 40 0.69 -8.05 18.35
N ALA A 41 1.54 -8.84 17.69
CA ALA A 41 1.45 -9.16 16.28
C ALA A 41 1.62 -10.67 16.08
N ILE A 42 0.82 -11.25 15.17
CA ILE A 42 0.91 -12.68 14.85
C ILE A 42 2.31 -13.00 14.29
N GLY A 43 2.92 -14.08 14.79
CA GLY A 43 4.23 -14.54 14.32
C GLY A 43 5.43 -13.72 14.84
N SER A 44 5.20 -12.73 15.70
CA SER A 44 6.26 -11.97 16.37
C SER A 44 6.24 -12.26 17.87
N ASN A 45 7.42 -12.41 18.47
CA ASN A 45 7.60 -12.64 19.91
C ASN A 45 8.82 -11.84 20.39
N THR A 46 8.74 -10.52 20.26
CA THR A 46 9.78 -9.61 20.73
C THR A 46 9.46 -9.11 22.13
N SER A 47 10.50 -8.80 22.92
CA SER A 47 10.33 -8.22 24.25
C SER A 47 9.69 -6.82 24.25
N SER A 48 9.56 -6.18 23.09
CA SER A 48 8.93 -4.88 22.91
C SER A 48 7.40 -4.95 22.71
N GLN A 49 6.82 -6.15 22.61
CA GLN A 49 5.36 -6.30 22.49
C GLN A 49 4.66 -6.04 23.82
N SER A 50 3.57 -5.26 23.77
CA SER A 50 2.75 -4.93 24.93
C SER A 50 1.31 -4.64 24.52
N GLU A 51 0.37 -4.76 25.45
CA GLU A 51 -0.98 -4.20 25.30
C GLU A 51 -0.98 -2.67 25.43
N ASP A 52 -0.03 -2.13 26.20
CA ASP A 52 0.25 -0.70 26.22
C ASP A 52 1.12 -0.36 25.00
N CYS A 53 0.46 -0.17 23.85
CA CYS A 53 1.10 0.03 22.55
C CYS A 53 0.53 1.19 21.70
N LEU A 54 -0.40 1.99 22.24
CA LEU A 54 -1.07 3.07 21.50
C LEU A 54 -0.22 4.36 21.41
N TYR A 55 1.00 4.22 20.90
CA TYR A 55 1.98 5.29 20.72
C TYR A 55 2.08 5.69 19.26
N LEU A 56 2.08 7.01 18.98
CA LEU A 56 2.49 7.54 17.68
C LEU A 56 3.87 8.17 17.77
N ASN A 57 4.58 8.21 16.64
CA ASN A 57 5.85 8.93 16.50
C ASN A 57 5.64 10.16 15.62
N VAL A 58 6.10 11.34 16.04
CA VAL A 58 6.10 12.57 15.25
C VAL A 58 7.53 12.97 14.92
N TYR A 59 7.78 13.26 13.65
CA TYR A 59 9.07 13.70 13.15
C TYR A 59 8.87 15.00 12.39
N THR A 60 9.65 16.02 12.77
CA THR A 60 9.58 17.35 12.14
C THR A 60 10.99 17.90 11.91
N PRO A 61 11.26 18.52 10.75
CA PRO A 61 12.50 19.28 10.55
C PRO A 61 12.45 20.64 11.27
N ILE A 62 11.26 21.12 11.64
CA ILE A 62 11.02 22.46 12.19
C ILE A 62 10.44 22.31 13.60
N LEU A 63 11.20 22.72 14.63
CA LEU A 63 10.73 22.72 16.02
C LEU A 63 10.00 24.02 16.41
N THR A 64 10.40 25.13 15.82
CA THR A 64 9.79 26.45 16.01
C THR A 64 9.50 27.05 14.65
N ASN A 65 8.23 27.18 14.28
CA ASN A 65 7.87 27.97 13.11
C ASN A 65 7.75 29.42 13.52
N ASP A 66 8.87 30.15 13.44
CA ASP A 66 8.93 31.57 13.81
C ASP A 66 8.00 32.44 12.93
N GLU A 67 7.54 31.93 11.79
CA GLU A 67 6.60 32.59 10.88
C GLU A 67 5.12 32.24 11.13
N GLY A 68 4.83 31.32 12.05
CA GLY A 68 3.44 30.95 12.42
C GLY A 68 2.64 30.18 11.37
N SER A 69 3.24 29.81 10.24
CA SER A 69 2.55 29.07 9.18
C SER A 69 2.35 27.59 9.54
N PRO A 70 1.18 26.98 9.30
CA PRO A 70 1.02 25.54 9.49
C PRO A 70 1.87 24.76 8.48
N VAL A 71 2.52 23.68 8.92
CA VAL A 71 3.32 22.77 8.07
C VAL A 71 2.46 21.57 7.67
N PRO A 72 2.48 21.11 6.40
CA PRO A 72 1.75 19.92 5.98
C PRO A 72 2.17 18.67 6.76
N VAL A 73 1.20 17.82 7.10
CA VAL A 73 1.41 16.62 7.92
C VAL A 73 1.04 15.38 7.11
N LEU A 74 1.98 14.44 6.97
CA LEU A 74 1.74 13.10 6.46
C LEU A 74 1.59 12.12 7.63
N VAL A 75 0.39 11.59 7.80
CA VAL A 75 0.10 10.53 8.79
C VAL A 75 0.18 9.17 8.09
N TRP A 76 1.12 8.33 8.50
CA TRP A 76 1.39 7.01 7.95
C TRP A 76 0.79 5.92 8.83
N ILE A 77 -0.19 5.21 8.27
CA ILE A 77 -0.78 4.00 8.85
C ILE A 77 -0.15 2.81 8.13
N HIS A 78 0.60 1.99 8.87
CA HIS A 78 1.34 0.90 8.26
C HIS A 78 0.43 -0.26 7.83
N GLY A 79 0.86 -0.99 6.80
CA GLY A 79 0.22 -2.23 6.35
C GLY A 79 0.47 -3.43 7.28
N GLY A 80 0.15 -4.63 6.81
CA GLY A 80 0.28 -5.89 7.57
C GLY A 80 -1.06 -6.55 7.92
N GLY A 81 -2.08 -6.31 7.09
CA GLY A 81 -3.36 -7.02 7.14
C GLY A 81 -4.09 -6.96 8.48
N TYR A 82 -3.88 -5.89 9.27
CA TYR A 82 -4.43 -5.70 10.63
C TYR A 82 -3.98 -6.73 11.68
N THR A 83 -2.97 -7.55 11.37
CA THR A 83 -2.53 -8.64 12.26
C THR A 83 -1.05 -8.56 12.64
N HIS A 84 -0.25 -7.80 11.90
CA HIS A 84 1.17 -7.59 12.16
C HIS A 84 1.67 -6.25 11.62
N GLY A 85 2.93 -5.92 11.91
CA GLY A 85 3.55 -4.63 11.60
C GLY A 85 3.75 -3.76 12.85
N ASN A 86 4.49 -2.66 12.72
CA ASN A 86 4.69 -1.66 13.77
C ASN A 86 5.22 -0.33 13.21
N ALA A 87 5.16 0.72 14.02
CA ALA A 87 5.54 2.08 13.68
C ALA A 87 7.03 2.42 13.93
N LEU A 88 7.88 1.42 14.24
CA LEU A 88 9.26 1.65 14.67
C LEU A 88 10.05 2.41 13.61
N TYR A 89 11.00 3.23 14.06
CA TYR A 89 11.90 3.97 13.18
C TYR A 89 12.70 3.07 12.22
N SER A 90 12.98 1.84 12.64
CA SER A 90 13.63 0.82 11.81
C SER A 90 12.78 0.34 10.61
N ASN A 91 11.45 0.50 10.65
CA ASN A 91 10.56 0.13 9.56
C ASN A 91 10.12 1.32 8.71
N PHE A 92 9.86 2.46 9.35
CA PHE A 92 9.31 3.66 8.70
C PHE A 92 10.09 4.92 9.08
N GLY A 93 11.41 4.86 8.99
CA GLY A 93 12.27 6.01 9.24
C GLY A 93 11.96 7.14 8.26
N PRO A 94 11.60 8.35 8.72
CA PRO A 94 11.16 9.48 7.88
C PRO A 94 12.33 10.18 7.17
N ASP A 95 13.54 9.63 7.22
CA ASP A 95 14.79 10.28 6.82
C ASP A 95 14.73 10.92 5.44
N PHE A 96 14.03 10.27 4.50
CA PHE A 96 13.92 10.74 3.13
C PHE A 96 12.82 11.81 2.94
N LEU A 97 11.75 11.71 3.71
CA LEU A 97 10.58 12.60 3.59
C LEU A 97 10.74 13.89 4.40
N ILE A 98 11.43 13.83 5.54
CA ILE A 98 11.59 14.97 6.46
C ILE A 98 12.41 16.11 5.83
N GLU A 99 13.20 15.82 4.80
CA GLU A 99 13.97 16.81 4.04
C GLU A 99 13.09 17.67 3.11
N LYS A 100 11.79 17.35 3.01
CA LYS A 100 10.81 18.05 2.18
C LYS A 100 9.89 18.96 2.99
N ASP A 101 10.31 19.45 4.17
CA ASP A 101 9.52 20.40 4.98
C ASP A 101 8.09 19.94 5.27
N ILE A 102 7.92 18.64 5.56
CA ILE A 102 6.66 18.05 6.01
C ILE A 102 6.84 17.36 7.36
N VAL A 103 5.80 17.37 8.18
CA VAL A 103 5.75 16.61 9.42
C VAL A 103 5.32 15.19 9.11
N ILE A 104 6.05 14.19 9.62
CA ILE A 104 5.69 12.78 9.46
C ILE A 104 5.17 12.26 10.80
N VAL A 105 4.02 11.59 10.77
CA VAL A 105 3.46 10.90 11.93
C VAL A 105 3.32 9.43 11.59
N THR A 106 3.89 8.51 12.38
CA THR A 106 3.64 7.06 12.21
C THR A 106 2.74 6.55 13.34
N THR A 107 1.76 5.71 12.99
CA THR A 107 0.70 5.26 13.92
C THR A 107 0.91 3.82 14.38
N PRO A 108 0.38 3.41 15.55
CA PRO A 108 0.43 2.03 16.00
C PRO A 108 -0.41 1.10 15.10
N LEU A 109 -0.34 -0.21 15.36
CA LEU A 109 -1.07 -1.24 14.60
C LEU A 109 -2.58 -0.93 14.58
N PRO A 110 -3.20 -0.70 13.41
CA PRO A 110 -4.65 -0.55 13.32
C PRO A 110 -5.35 -1.86 13.67
N VAL A 111 -6.52 -1.75 14.29
CA VAL A 111 -7.36 -2.89 14.67
C VAL A 111 -8.58 -2.96 13.76
N LYS A 112 -9.06 -4.19 13.49
CA LYS A 112 -10.36 -4.37 12.85
C LYS A 112 -11.47 -4.01 13.84
N GLU A 113 -12.26 -3.01 13.48
CA GLU A 113 -13.38 -2.57 14.29
C GLU A 113 -14.45 -3.69 14.42
N PRO A 114 -14.87 -4.05 15.64
CA PRO A 114 -15.97 -4.98 15.84
C PRO A 114 -17.31 -4.32 15.50
N VAL A 115 -18.30 -5.12 15.11
CA VAL A 115 -19.67 -4.63 14.91
C VAL A 115 -20.22 -4.13 16.25
N HIS A 116 -20.57 -2.85 16.30
CA HIS A 116 -21.05 -2.18 17.51
C HIS A 116 -21.84 -0.91 17.15
N ASP A 117 -22.74 -0.45 18.01
CA ASP A 117 -23.58 0.74 17.76
C ASP A 117 -22.76 2.05 17.65
N ALA A 118 -21.57 2.06 18.23
CA ALA A 118 -20.61 3.16 18.16
C ALA A 118 -19.52 2.96 17.10
N ALA A 119 -19.67 1.97 16.22
CA ALA A 119 -18.68 1.71 15.17
C ALA A 119 -18.57 2.91 14.22
N PHE A 120 -17.35 3.22 13.81
CA PHE A 120 -17.05 4.26 12.83
C PHE A 120 -17.46 3.84 11.42
N LEU A 121 -17.21 2.58 11.03
CA LEU A 121 -17.60 2.04 9.72
C LEU A 121 -18.85 1.16 9.86
N THR A 122 -20.00 1.72 9.50
CA THR A 122 -21.30 1.04 9.60
C THR A 122 -21.87 0.56 8.26
N GLU A 123 -21.24 0.92 7.14
CA GLU A 123 -21.71 0.63 5.79
C GLU A 123 -20.63 -0.02 4.92
N ASN A 124 -21.03 -0.68 3.83
CA ASN A 124 -20.09 -1.23 2.86
C ASN A 124 -19.39 -0.10 2.09
N GLN A 125 -18.06 -0.19 1.98
CA GLN A 125 -17.23 0.82 1.32
C GLN A 125 -17.69 1.15 -0.11
N TYR A 126 -18.02 0.15 -0.94
CA TYR A 126 -18.43 0.43 -2.32
C TYR A 126 -19.77 1.12 -2.39
N SER A 127 -20.72 0.78 -1.51
CA SER A 127 -21.99 1.49 -1.42
C SER A 127 -21.81 2.96 -1.00
N MET A 128 -20.90 3.23 -0.07
CA MET A 128 -20.53 4.61 0.31
C MET A 128 -19.90 5.38 -0.85
N LEU A 129 -19.00 4.74 -1.60
CA LEU A 129 -18.36 5.35 -2.78
C LEU A 129 -19.36 5.60 -3.91
N GLU A 130 -20.24 4.65 -4.22
CA GLU A 130 -21.28 4.77 -5.25
C GLU A 130 -22.23 5.94 -4.99
N THR A 131 -22.57 6.19 -3.73
CA THR A 131 -23.48 7.26 -3.31
C THR A 131 -22.77 8.58 -2.99
N GLY A 132 -21.44 8.59 -2.99
CA GLY A 132 -20.66 9.76 -2.57
C GLY A 132 -20.75 10.06 -1.07
N ASN A 133 -21.18 9.10 -0.24
CA ASN A 133 -21.30 9.19 1.22
C ASN A 133 -19.96 8.91 1.92
N PHE A 134 -18.94 9.68 1.58
CA PHE A 134 -17.60 9.61 2.16
C PHE A 134 -16.98 11.02 2.24
N ILE A 135 -15.87 11.16 2.96
CA ILE A 135 -15.13 12.43 3.03
C ILE A 135 -14.47 12.68 1.66
N ARG A 136 -14.91 13.72 0.96
CA ARG A 136 -14.45 14.06 -0.40
C ARG A 136 -13.21 14.96 -0.33
N VAL A 137 -12.05 14.33 -0.32
CA VAL A 137 -10.74 14.99 -0.44
C VAL A 137 -10.01 14.43 -1.65
N PRO A 138 -9.03 15.15 -2.22
CA PRO A 138 -8.21 14.61 -3.29
C PRO A 138 -7.53 13.29 -2.87
N ILE A 139 -7.43 12.34 -3.79
CA ILE A 139 -6.90 10.99 -3.53
C ILE A 139 -5.70 10.74 -4.46
N LEU A 140 -4.60 10.25 -3.89
CA LEU A 140 -3.51 9.59 -4.61
C LEU A 140 -3.56 8.10 -4.25
N ILE A 141 -3.77 7.25 -5.24
CA ILE A 141 -3.97 5.80 -5.07
C ILE A 141 -3.27 5.04 -6.20
N GLY A 142 -2.94 3.77 -6.01
CA GLY A 142 -2.29 2.99 -7.06
C GLY A 142 -1.99 1.57 -6.65
N THR A 143 -1.19 0.90 -7.48
CA THR A 143 -0.78 -0.49 -7.30
C THR A 143 0.67 -0.65 -7.71
N ASN A 144 1.29 -1.72 -7.25
CA ASN A 144 2.50 -2.24 -7.88
C ASN A 144 2.15 -3.02 -9.15
N SER A 145 3.14 -3.20 -10.02
CA SER A 145 2.91 -3.81 -11.32
C SER A 145 2.56 -5.31 -11.24
N GLU A 146 2.97 -6.04 -10.20
CA GLU A 146 2.64 -7.45 -10.04
C GLU A 146 2.64 -7.83 -8.56
N GLU A 147 1.59 -7.42 -7.85
CA GLU A 147 1.48 -7.46 -6.37
C GLU A 147 1.72 -8.84 -5.72
N GLU A 148 1.63 -9.94 -6.46
CA GLU A 148 1.88 -11.30 -5.95
C GLU A 148 3.02 -12.02 -6.67
N ILE A 149 3.95 -11.31 -7.32
CA ILE A 149 5.08 -11.95 -8.04
C ILE A 149 5.94 -12.84 -7.15
N HIS A 150 6.02 -12.59 -5.84
CA HIS A 150 6.72 -13.49 -4.90
C HIS A 150 6.20 -14.93 -4.91
N ARG A 151 4.97 -15.19 -5.38
CA ARG A 151 4.44 -16.55 -5.54
C ARG A 151 5.27 -17.38 -6.50
N ALA A 152 5.89 -16.73 -7.50
CA ALA A 152 6.79 -17.38 -8.45
C ALA A 152 8.17 -17.75 -7.86
N ALA A 153 8.47 -17.38 -6.60
CA ALA A 153 9.70 -17.82 -5.93
C ALA A 153 9.73 -19.34 -5.70
N ASP A 154 8.57 -20.01 -5.64
CA ASP A 154 8.43 -21.46 -5.58
C ASP A 154 7.57 -21.97 -6.76
N LEU A 155 8.23 -22.16 -7.91
CA LEU A 155 7.58 -22.64 -9.14
C LEU A 155 6.91 -24.01 -8.97
N ASN A 156 7.42 -24.88 -8.08
CA ASN A 156 6.80 -26.18 -7.83
C ASN A 156 5.45 -26.01 -7.13
N LYS A 157 5.36 -25.10 -6.16
CA LYS A 157 4.11 -24.76 -5.48
C LYS A 157 3.14 -24.06 -6.42
N LEU A 158 3.64 -23.13 -7.24
CA LEU A 158 2.82 -22.41 -8.21
C LEU A 158 2.26 -23.37 -9.27
N ASN A 159 3.06 -24.29 -9.81
CA ASN A 159 2.60 -25.31 -10.76
C ASN A 159 1.52 -26.22 -10.15
N LYS A 160 1.72 -26.69 -8.92
CA LYS A 160 0.69 -27.48 -8.20
C LYS A 160 -0.60 -26.69 -8.01
N THR A 161 -0.51 -25.38 -7.82
CA THR A 161 -1.68 -24.50 -7.71
C THR A 161 -2.40 -24.43 -9.05
N MET A 162 -1.67 -24.20 -10.14
CA MET A 162 -2.23 -24.24 -11.49
C MET A 162 -2.92 -25.58 -11.80
N ASP A 163 -2.29 -26.72 -11.48
CA ASP A 163 -2.88 -28.05 -11.66
C ASP A 163 -4.20 -28.21 -10.89
N GLN A 164 -4.28 -27.69 -9.66
CA GLN A 164 -5.50 -27.73 -8.84
C GLN A 164 -6.62 -26.88 -9.42
N TYR A 165 -6.27 -25.73 -9.99
CA TYR A 165 -7.20 -24.79 -10.60
C TYR A 165 -7.75 -25.32 -11.94
N GLU A 166 -6.87 -25.87 -12.77
CA GLU A 166 -7.27 -26.54 -14.01
C GLU A 166 -8.13 -27.78 -13.74
N SER A 167 -7.88 -28.49 -12.63
CA SER A 167 -8.69 -29.64 -12.21
C SER A 167 -10.04 -29.27 -11.59
N ASN A 168 -10.15 -28.06 -10.99
CA ASN A 168 -11.39 -27.55 -10.43
C ASN A 168 -11.60 -26.10 -10.86
N ILE A 169 -12.28 -25.94 -12.00
CA ILE A 169 -12.45 -24.66 -12.69
C ILE A 169 -13.15 -23.60 -11.83
N GLU A 170 -13.93 -24.01 -10.83
CA GLU A 170 -14.63 -23.11 -9.91
C GLU A 170 -13.68 -22.40 -8.95
N ASN A 171 -12.45 -22.90 -8.78
CA ASN A 171 -11.41 -22.21 -8.02
C ASN A 171 -11.01 -20.86 -8.63
N PHE A 172 -11.25 -20.64 -9.94
CA PHE A 172 -11.04 -19.34 -10.57
C PHE A 172 -12.07 -18.28 -10.14
N ILE A 173 -13.10 -18.64 -9.38
CA ILE A 173 -14.10 -17.68 -8.88
C ILE A 173 -13.58 -17.08 -7.56
N PRO A 174 -13.46 -15.74 -7.45
CA PRO A 174 -13.10 -15.10 -6.19
C PRO A 174 -14.08 -15.45 -5.07
N SER A 175 -13.58 -15.66 -3.85
CA SER A 175 -14.40 -16.13 -2.72
C SER A 175 -15.45 -15.13 -2.24
N ASP A 176 -15.26 -13.85 -2.55
CA ASP A 176 -16.19 -12.75 -2.29
C ASP A 176 -17.16 -12.47 -3.47
N PHE A 177 -17.04 -13.23 -4.56
CA PHE A 177 -17.91 -13.09 -5.71
C PHE A 177 -19.30 -13.67 -5.41
N ILE A 178 -20.32 -12.80 -5.35
CA ILE A 178 -21.71 -13.22 -5.12
C ILE A 178 -22.24 -13.88 -6.40
N VAL A 179 -22.18 -15.21 -6.46
CA VAL A 179 -22.79 -15.98 -7.55
C VAL A 179 -24.28 -16.15 -7.29
N ASN A 180 -25.11 -15.72 -8.23
CA ASN A 180 -26.53 -16.05 -8.22
C ASN A 180 -26.70 -17.56 -8.47
N ASP A 181 -27.46 -18.25 -7.62
CA ASP A 181 -27.73 -19.70 -7.74
C ASP A 181 -28.28 -20.13 -9.11
N SER A 182 -28.84 -19.21 -9.89
CA SER A 182 -29.28 -19.47 -11.26
C SER A 182 -28.15 -19.61 -12.29
N LEU A 183 -26.93 -19.16 -11.96
CA LEU A 183 -25.77 -19.20 -12.86
C LEU A 183 -24.93 -20.45 -12.58
N ASN A 184 -24.44 -21.07 -13.64
CA ASN A 184 -23.55 -22.22 -13.53
C ASN A 184 -22.15 -21.74 -13.11
N GLN A 185 -21.69 -22.14 -11.91
CA GLN A 185 -20.38 -21.75 -11.37
C GLN A 185 -19.24 -22.19 -12.28
N SER A 186 -19.28 -23.41 -12.81
CA SER A 186 -18.26 -23.90 -13.73
C SER A 186 -18.13 -23.02 -14.99
N ASP A 187 -19.22 -22.46 -15.52
CA ASP A 187 -19.16 -21.55 -16.66
C ASP A 187 -18.57 -20.18 -16.30
N ILE A 188 -18.83 -19.67 -15.09
CA ILE A 188 -18.18 -18.47 -14.55
C ILE A 188 -16.67 -18.72 -14.39
N GLY A 189 -16.29 -19.84 -13.79
CA GLY A 189 -14.89 -20.23 -13.63
C GLY A 189 -14.15 -20.31 -14.98
N LYS A 190 -14.78 -20.91 -16.00
CA LYS A 190 -14.22 -20.94 -17.37
C LYS A 190 -14.05 -19.54 -17.96
N LEU A 191 -15.03 -18.66 -17.77
CA LEU A 191 -14.95 -17.29 -18.25
C LEU A 191 -13.75 -16.59 -17.63
N ILE A 192 -13.61 -16.66 -16.30
CA ILE A 192 -12.49 -16.03 -15.60
C ILE A 192 -11.16 -16.64 -16.01
N ARG A 193 -11.04 -17.97 -16.05
CA ARG A 193 -9.84 -18.65 -16.56
C ARG A 193 -9.44 -18.12 -17.93
N ASN A 194 -10.40 -18.03 -18.86
CA ASN A 194 -10.13 -17.62 -20.23
C ASN A 194 -9.74 -16.15 -20.33
N LEU A 195 -10.25 -15.27 -19.45
CA LEU A 195 -9.79 -13.87 -19.40
C LEU A 195 -8.29 -13.74 -19.16
N TYR A 196 -7.67 -14.71 -18.48
CA TYR A 196 -6.25 -14.66 -18.15
C TYR A 196 -5.38 -15.59 -18.97
N LEU A 197 -5.91 -16.71 -19.46
CA LEU A 197 -5.13 -17.79 -20.06
C LEU A 197 -5.48 -18.09 -21.53
N ASP A 198 -6.59 -17.58 -22.06
CA ASP A 198 -6.96 -17.85 -23.46
C ASP A 198 -5.98 -17.16 -24.43
N GLY A 199 -5.46 -17.93 -25.39
CA GLY A 199 -4.46 -17.45 -26.34
C GLY A 199 -3.06 -17.18 -25.75
N VAL A 200 -2.82 -17.44 -24.47
CA VAL A 200 -1.52 -17.21 -23.82
C VAL A 200 -0.53 -18.34 -24.13
N PRO A 201 0.69 -18.04 -24.61
CA PRO A 201 1.74 -19.03 -24.84
C PRO A 201 2.01 -19.87 -23.58
N GLU A 202 2.24 -21.18 -23.74
CA GLU A 202 2.45 -22.11 -22.63
C GLU A 202 3.57 -21.67 -21.66
N ASP A 203 4.64 -21.07 -22.20
CA ASP A 203 5.76 -20.59 -21.40
C ASP A 203 5.50 -19.26 -20.67
N GLU A 204 4.35 -18.61 -20.89
CA GLU A 204 3.89 -17.38 -20.25
C GLU A 204 2.69 -17.59 -19.31
N GLN A 205 2.00 -18.74 -19.42
CA GLN A 205 0.81 -19.05 -18.64
C GLN A 205 1.05 -18.97 -17.14
N MET A 206 2.26 -19.29 -16.67
CA MET A 206 2.57 -19.23 -15.24
C MET A 206 2.66 -17.79 -14.71
N GLY A 207 3.15 -16.84 -15.51
CA GLY A 207 3.12 -15.42 -15.15
C GLY A 207 1.73 -14.82 -15.22
N HIS A 208 0.94 -15.22 -16.21
CA HIS A 208 -0.49 -14.90 -16.25
C HIS A 208 -1.24 -15.53 -15.07
N MET A 209 -0.81 -16.72 -14.64
CA MET A 209 -1.33 -17.35 -13.45
C MET A 209 -1.01 -16.49 -12.24
N VAL A 210 0.23 -16.01 -12.01
CA VAL A 210 0.52 -15.07 -10.91
C VAL A 210 -0.44 -13.88 -10.89
N ARG A 211 -0.68 -13.27 -12.06
CA ARG A 211 -1.60 -12.13 -12.22
C ARG A 211 -3.06 -12.49 -11.88
N ALA A 212 -3.48 -13.66 -12.36
CA ALA A 212 -4.81 -14.21 -12.14
C ALA A 212 -5.00 -14.80 -10.74
N CYS A 213 -3.90 -15.23 -10.09
CA CYS A 213 -3.94 -16.43 -9.27
C CYS A 213 -4.81 -16.17 -8.08
N ILE A 214 -5.80 -17.06 -7.95
CA ILE A 214 -6.57 -17.21 -6.75
C ILE A 214 -5.87 -18.12 -5.77
N GLY A 215 -5.88 -17.76 -4.48
CA GLY A 215 -5.07 -18.40 -3.45
C GLY A 215 -5.44 -19.86 -3.22
N ILE A 216 -4.51 -20.62 -2.64
CA ILE A 216 -4.86 -21.81 -1.86
C ILE A 216 -5.05 -21.39 -0.41
N HIS A 217 -6.23 -21.68 0.10
CA HIS A 217 -6.67 -21.58 1.47
C HIS A 217 -5.73 -22.31 2.46
N TRP A 218 -5.39 -21.64 3.57
CA TRP A 218 -4.99 -22.34 4.80
C TRP A 218 -6.00 -22.06 5.91
N HIS A 219 -7.24 -22.49 5.69
CA HIS A 219 -8.32 -22.52 6.68
C HIS A 219 -8.64 -21.17 7.36
N ARG A 220 -9.46 -20.35 6.68
CA ARG A 220 -10.06 -19.09 7.19
C ARG A 220 -9.09 -17.94 7.48
N ALA A 221 -8.32 -17.52 6.49
CA ALA A 221 -7.90 -16.12 6.29
C ALA A 221 -7.09 -16.00 4.98
N GLN A 222 -7.59 -15.13 4.11
CA GLN A 222 -6.88 -14.40 3.04
C GLN A 222 -6.41 -15.23 1.83
N ASP A 223 -7.31 -15.30 0.85
CA ASP A 223 -6.94 -15.48 -0.55
C ASP A 223 -6.19 -14.20 -0.99
N PHE A 224 -4.92 -14.33 -1.37
CA PHE A 224 -4.05 -13.22 -1.75
C PHE A 224 -3.80 -13.26 -3.26
N LEU A 225 -4.13 -12.17 -3.95
CA LEU A 225 -4.40 -12.14 -5.40
C LEU A 225 -3.92 -10.81 -6.00
N SER A 226 -3.10 -10.78 -7.06
CA SER A 226 -2.69 -9.51 -7.67
C SER A 226 -3.92 -8.71 -8.13
N HIS A 227 -4.69 -9.25 -9.08
CA HIS A 227 -5.82 -8.53 -9.66
C HIS A 227 -7.02 -8.42 -8.73
N THR A 228 -7.34 -9.47 -7.98
CA THR A 228 -8.60 -9.53 -7.21
C THR A 228 -8.45 -9.02 -5.77
N THR A 229 -7.24 -8.96 -5.18
CA THR A 229 -7.01 -8.39 -3.83
C THR A 229 -6.56 -6.94 -3.89
N PHE A 230 -5.73 -6.59 -4.88
CA PHE A 230 -5.14 -5.27 -4.95
C PHE A 230 -5.64 -4.50 -6.18
N THR A 231 -5.34 -4.96 -7.39
CA THR A 231 -5.47 -4.12 -8.59
C THR A 231 -6.91 -3.72 -8.92
N ASN A 232 -7.82 -4.68 -9.10
CA ASN A 232 -9.21 -4.40 -9.46
C ASN A 232 -9.95 -3.62 -8.35
N PRO A 233 -9.80 -3.95 -7.05
CA PRO A 233 -10.34 -3.12 -5.97
C PRO A 233 -9.86 -1.68 -6.00
N MET A 234 -8.57 -1.43 -6.24
CA MET A 234 -8.02 -0.07 -6.32
C MET A 234 -8.56 0.69 -7.53
N ILE A 235 -8.63 0.04 -8.70
CA ILE A 235 -9.22 0.65 -9.91
C ILE A 235 -10.70 0.95 -9.69
N LYS A 236 -11.46 0.02 -9.10
CA LYS A 236 -12.88 0.23 -8.78
C LYS A 236 -13.07 1.36 -7.79
N HIS A 237 -12.22 1.46 -6.76
CA HIS A 237 -12.22 2.59 -5.84
C HIS A 237 -12.00 3.91 -6.58
N ALA A 238 -10.96 3.98 -7.42
CA ALA A 238 -10.63 5.18 -8.19
C ALA A 238 -11.77 5.59 -9.14
N ASN A 239 -12.37 4.63 -9.86
CA ASN A 239 -13.54 4.86 -10.71
C ASN A 239 -14.68 5.51 -9.92
N LEU A 240 -15.12 4.88 -8.83
CA LEU A 240 -16.25 5.36 -8.05
C LEU A 240 -15.96 6.71 -7.38
N ALA A 241 -14.75 6.88 -6.82
CA ALA A 241 -14.35 8.11 -6.14
C ALA A 241 -14.20 9.29 -7.12
N SER A 242 -13.74 9.05 -8.36
CA SER A 242 -13.52 10.09 -9.38
C SER A 242 -14.79 10.84 -9.79
N ASN A 243 -15.97 10.28 -9.50
CA ASN A 243 -17.25 10.96 -9.70
C ASN A 243 -17.51 12.08 -8.68
N TYR A 244 -16.75 12.13 -7.58
CA TYR A 244 -17.02 13.00 -6.43
C TYR A 244 -15.82 13.83 -5.95
N THR A 245 -14.60 13.43 -6.32
CA THR A 245 -13.36 14.09 -5.90
C THR A 245 -12.24 13.86 -6.91
N ASP A 246 -11.16 14.67 -6.82
CA ASP A 246 -9.98 14.51 -7.65
C ASP A 246 -9.23 13.23 -7.28
N VAL A 247 -8.87 12.42 -8.28
CA VAL A 247 -8.14 11.15 -8.09
C VAL A 247 -6.91 11.14 -8.98
N TYR A 248 -5.76 10.79 -8.43
CA TYR A 248 -4.51 10.52 -9.16
C TYR A 248 -4.17 9.04 -8.99
N PHE A 249 -4.13 8.31 -10.11
CA PHE A 249 -3.82 6.88 -10.10
C PHE A 249 -2.38 6.62 -10.55
N TYR A 250 -1.64 5.76 -9.86
CA TYR A 250 -0.32 5.28 -10.29
C TYR A 250 -0.26 3.76 -10.46
N VAL A 251 0.66 3.32 -11.32
CA VAL A 251 1.18 1.95 -11.29
C VAL A 251 2.69 2.06 -11.08
N PHE A 252 3.20 1.50 -9.98
CA PHE A 252 4.64 1.46 -9.72
C PHE A 252 5.23 0.21 -10.39
N SER A 253 6.05 0.43 -11.41
CA SER A 253 6.58 -0.60 -12.29
C SER A 253 8.11 -0.55 -12.39
N TYR A 254 8.78 0.21 -11.53
CA TYR A 254 10.23 0.26 -11.48
C TYR A 254 10.76 -0.93 -10.67
N ASP A 255 11.33 -1.89 -11.38
CA ASP A 255 12.03 -3.04 -10.82
C ASP A 255 13.49 -2.67 -10.56
N GLY A 256 13.79 -2.37 -9.29
CA GLY A 256 15.11 -1.98 -8.83
C GLY A 256 15.49 -2.67 -7.54
N ILE A 257 16.78 -2.75 -7.25
CA ILE A 257 17.27 -3.53 -6.10
C ILE A 257 16.87 -2.92 -4.74
N MET A 258 16.47 -1.64 -4.70
CA MET A 258 15.89 -1.04 -3.50
C MET A 258 14.53 -1.63 -3.16
N GLY A 259 13.77 -2.09 -4.16
CA GLY A 259 12.56 -2.87 -3.99
C GLY A 259 12.79 -4.21 -3.28
N ASN A 260 13.99 -4.78 -3.33
CA ASN A 260 14.38 -5.98 -2.55
C ASN A 260 13.47 -7.21 -2.73
N VAL A 261 12.89 -7.35 -3.91
CA VAL A 261 12.33 -8.61 -4.40
C VAL A 261 13.07 -8.97 -5.68
N ASN A 262 13.52 -10.22 -5.79
CA ASN A 262 14.27 -10.70 -6.95
C ASN A 262 13.61 -11.97 -7.49
N VAL A 263 12.39 -11.80 -7.97
CA VAL A 263 11.56 -12.87 -8.54
C VAL A 263 11.08 -12.40 -9.90
N THR A 264 11.32 -13.19 -10.93
CA THR A 264 10.85 -12.92 -12.29
C THR A 264 10.26 -14.18 -12.87
N ILE A 265 9.19 -14.04 -13.65
CA ILE A 265 8.60 -15.13 -14.40
C ILE A 265 8.06 -14.58 -15.72
N LYS A 266 8.22 -15.36 -16.80
CA LYS A 266 7.74 -14.97 -18.12
C LYS A 266 6.20 -14.83 -18.09
N GLY A 267 5.66 -13.79 -18.70
CA GLY A 267 4.23 -13.48 -18.73
C GLY A 267 3.70 -12.62 -17.57
N ALA A 268 4.54 -12.32 -16.58
CA ALA A 268 4.21 -11.42 -15.47
C ALA A 268 4.99 -10.10 -15.57
N ASP A 269 4.50 -9.07 -14.89
CA ASP A 269 5.31 -7.88 -14.60
C ASP A 269 6.21 -8.14 -13.36
N SER A 270 6.95 -7.13 -12.91
CA SER A 270 8.12 -7.38 -12.04
C SER A 270 8.00 -6.90 -10.59
N VAL A 271 7.10 -5.99 -10.27
CA VAL A 271 7.11 -5.31 -8.95
C VAL A 271 6.04 -5.86 -8.02
N ASP A 272 6.49 -6.51 -6.95
CA ASP A 272 5.73 -7.16 -5.88
C ASP A 272 5.05 -6.19 -4.93
N HIS A 273 4.17 -6.74 -4.09
CA HIS A 273 3.54 -5.97 -3.02
C HIS A 273 4.55 -5.35 -2.05
N ALA A 274 4.29 -4.09 -1.68
CA ALA A 274 5.06 -3.29 -0.73
C ALA A 274 6.52 -2.97 -1.12
N GLU A 275 6.88 -3.05 -2.40
CA GLU A 275 8.16 -2.55 -2.89
C GLU A 275 8.25 -1.01 -2.91
N ASP A 276 7.15 -0.33 -3.23
CA ASP A 276 7.08 1.13 -3.36
C ASP A 276 7.37 1.90 -2.06
N PRO A 277 6.86 1.52 -0.85
CA PRO A 277 7.29 2.14 0.39
C PRO A 277 8.79 2.11 0.66
N ARG A 278 9.56 1.16 0.08
CA ARG A 278 11.02 1.09 0.25
C ARG A 278 11.74 2.27 -0.42
N TYR A 279 11.07 2.93 -1.36
CA TYR A 279 11.51 4.18 -1.99
C TYR A 279 10.99 5.42 -1.26
N LEU A 280 10.09 5.31 -0.27
CA LEU A 280 9.59 6.45 0.52
C LEU A 280 10.21 6.54 1.91
N PHE A 281 10.43 5.39 2.55
CA PHE A 281 10.88 5.32 3.94
C PHE A 281 12.23 4.64 4.06
N LYS A 282 13.02 5.12 5.02
CA LYS A 282 14.20 4.40 5.46
C LYS A 282 13.77 3.19 6.26
N LYS A 283 14.21 2.02 5.82
CA LYS A 283 14.02 0.74 6.48
C LYS A 283 15.37 0.10 6.76
N VAL A 284 15.53 -0.40 7.99
CA VAL A 284 16.72 -1.07 8.49
C VAL A 284 16.28 -2.23 9.38
N ASP A 285 16.46 -3.45 8.90
CA ASP A 285 16.31 -4.66 9.69
C ASP A 285 17.51 -5.59 9.50
N SER A 286 17.44 -6.79 10.08
CA SER A 286 18.53 -7.78 10.00
C SER A 286 18.79 -8.31 8.59
N SER A 287 17.82 -8.21 7.68
CA SER A 287 17.85 -8.77 6.33
C SER A 287 17.99 -7.73 5.22
N TYR A 288 17.63 -6.48 5.49
CA TYR A 288 17.58 -5.41 4.49
C TYR A 288 17.86 -4.04 5.12
N SER A 289 18.57 -3.19 4.38
CA SER A 289 18.77 -1.79 4.76
C SER A 289 18.93 -0.91 3.53
N ASN A 290 18.13 0.16 3.45
CA ASN A 290 18.29 1.24 2.47
C ASN A 290 18.87 2.53 3.09
N ALA A 291 19.43 2.44 4.32
CA ALA A 291 19.95 3.61 5.01
C ALA A 291 21.13 4.30 4.31
N ASP A 292 21.85 3.56 3.47
CA ASP A 292 22.99 4.05 2.71
C ASP A 292 22.67 4.00 1.21
N LEU A 293 22.12 5.12 0.70
CA LEU A 293 21.70 5.24 -0.70
C LEU A 293 22.86 5.05 -1.69
N SER A 294 24.12 5.23 -1.27
CA SER A 294 25.30 5.05 -2.14
C SER A 294 25.53 3.60 -2.58
N LYS A 295 24.85 2.64 -1.94
CA LYS A 295 24.86 1.22 -2.29
C LYS A 295 23.88 0.87 -3.41
N PHE A 296 23.03 1.80 -3.82
CA PHE A 296 22.01 1.57 -4.85
C PHE A 296 22.44 2.18 -6.19
N PRO A 297 22.03 1.59 -7.33
CA PRO A 297 22.25 2.18 -8.65
C PRO A 297 21.67 3.59 -8.75
N THR A 298 22.25 4.43 -9.59
CA THR A 298 21.74 5.79 -9.85
C THR A 298 20.27 5.79 -10.28
N SER A 299 19.81 4.76 -10.99
CA SER A 299 18.40 4.60 -11.38
C SER A 299 17.47 4.39 -10.18
N ASP A 300 17.89 3.64 -9.16
CA ASP A 300 17.12 3.45 -7.93
C ASP A 300 17.04 4.74 -7.14
N ILE A 301 18.16 5.47 -7.03
CA ILE A 301 18.19 6.79 -6.37
C ILE A 301 17.30 7.78 -7.12
N LEU A 302 17.32 7.77 -8.46
CA LEU A 302 16.46 8.63 -9.27
C LEU A 302 14.97 8.31 -9.06
N THR A 303 14.59 7.03 -9.03
CA THR A 303 13.21 6.62 -8.75
C THR A 303 12.80 6.99 -7.33
N HIS A 304 13.69 6.80 -6.35
CA HIS A 304 13.51 7.26 -4.97
C HIS A 304 13.20 8.76 -4.92
N ASP A 305 14.05 9.60 -5.51
CA ASP A 305 13.88 11.06 -5.52
C ASP A 305 12.56 11.48 -6.19
N ARG A 306 12.18 10.82 -7.30
CA ARG A 306 10.89 11.05 -7.98
C ARG A 306 9.72 10.71 -7.09
N LEU A 307 9.75 9.57 -6.39
CA LEU A 307 8.65 9.12 -5.55
C LEU A 307 8.46 10.07 -4.35
N ILE A 308 9.57 10.47 -3.71
CA ILE A 308 9.55 11.47 -2.64
C ILE A 308 8.95 12.79 -3.13
N GLU A 309 9.37 13.28 -4.30
CA GLU A 309 8.85 14.53 -4.88
C GLU A 309 7.34 14.45 -5.17
N LEU A 310 6.88 13.38 -5.82
CA LEU A 310 5.46 13.17 -6.12
C LEU A 310 4.59 13.12 -4.86
N TRP A 311 4.99 12.35 -3.84
CA TRP A 311 4.24 12.22 -2.60
C TRP A 311 4.22 13.52 -1.82
N THR A 312 5.37 14.19 -1.68
CA THR A 312 5.46 15.43 -0.89
C THR A 312 4.78 16.61 -1.57
N ASN A 313 4.78 16.66 -2.92
CA ASN A 313 3.97 17.64 -3.66
C ASN A 313 2.48 17.41 -3.44
N PHE A 314 2.01 16.16 -3.48
CA PHE A 314 0.62 15.86 -3.19
C PHE A 314 0.22 16.26 -1.75
N VAL A 315 1.08 15.99 -0.77
CA VAL A 315 0.85 16.40 0.63
C VAL A 315 0.77 17.93 0.79
N LYS A 316 1.59 18.68 0.06
CA LYS A 316 1.66 20.15 0.15
C LYS A 316 0.58 20.87 -0.66
N TYR A 317 0.26 20.35 -1.84
CA TYR A 317 -0.47 21.07 -2.88
C TYR A 317 -1.72 20.35 -3.37
N LEU A 318 -1.99 19.14 -2.86
CA LEU A 318 -3.06 18.25 -3.32
C LEU A 318 -2.98 17.89 -4.81
N ASN A 319 -1.79 18.09 -5.41
CA ASN A 319 -1.46 17.78 -6.79
C ASN A 319 -0.02 17.23 -6.81
N PRO A 320 0.25 16.02 -7.36
CA PRO A 320 1.58 15.43 -7.37
C PRO A 320 2.58 16.14 -8.31
N THR A 321 2.08 16.85 -9.32
CA THR A 321 2.88 17.60 -10.30
C THR A 321 2.32 19.03 -10.44
N PRO A 322 2.44 19.86 -9.38
CA PRO A 322 1.88 21.21 -9.37
C PRO A 322 2.58 22.14 -10.35
N GLU A 323 3.87 21.88 -10.61
CA GLU A 323 4.72 22.60 -11.56
C GLU A 323 5.54 21.58 -12.38
N LEU A 324 6.03 22.02 -13.55
CA LEU A 324 6.93 21.21 -14.37
C LEU A 324 8.30 21.10 -13.69
N SER A 325 8.83 19.88 -13.64
CA SER A 325 10.11 19.57 -13.03
C SER A 325 10.90 18.61 -13.90
N GLU A 326 12.17 18.91 -14.16
CA GLU A 326 13.06 18.03 -14.91
C GLU A 326 13.24 16.67 -14.22
N LEU A 327 13.25 16.65 -12.88
CA LEU A 327 13.27 15.41 -12.07
C LEU A 327 12.08 14.51 -12.43
N LEU A 328 10.91 15.13 -12.57
CA LEU A 328 9.65 14.48 -12.95
C LEU A 328 9.43 14.46 -14.47
N GLN A 329 10.50 14.67 -15.25
CA GLN A 329 10.47 14.60 -16.72
C GLN A 329 9.47 15.56 -17.38
N ASN A 330 9.16 16.66 -16.70
CA ASN A 330 8.15 17.63 -17.09
C ASN A 330 6.78 16.99 -17.37
N VAL A 331 6.47 15.87 -16.69
CA VAL A 331 5.16 15.22 -16.79
C VAL A 331 4.14 16.03 -15.99
N THR A 332 2.97 16.26 -16.59
CA THR A 332 1.77 16.68 -15.87
C THR A 332 0.92 15.45 -15.62
N TRP A 333 0.72 15.09 -14.36
CA TRP A 333 -0.08 13.93 -13.97
C TRP A 333 -1.57 14.26 -14.14
N PRO A 334 -2.28 13.60 -15.08
CA PRO A 334 -3.71 13.83 -15.26
C PRO A 334 -4.52 13.23 -14.12
N MET A 335 -5.67 13.84 -13.84
CA MET A 335 -6.67 13.20 -12.98
C MET A 335 -7.25 11.96 -13.66
N PHE A 336 -7.48 10.94 -12.85
CA PHE A 336 -8.13 9.70 -13.23
C PHE A 336 -9.63 9.96 -13.45
N THR A 337 -10.18 9.39 -14.52
CA THR A 337 -11.63 9.37 -14.80
C THR A 337 -12.01 8.00 -15.29
N GLU A 338 -13.24 7.55 -15.05
CA GLU A 338 -13.72 6.23 -15.49
C GLU A 338 -13.57 6.02 -17.01
N ASN A 339 -13.82 7.08 -17.81
CA ASN A 339 -13.81 6.97 -19.27
C ASN A 339 -12.39 6.83 -19.87
N GLU A 340 -11.41 7.54 -19.33
CA GLU A 340 -10.05 7.54 -19.88
C GLU A 340 -9.12 6.60 -19.11
N ALA A 341 -9.42 6.34 -17.83
CA ALA A 341 -8.62 5.58 -16.87
C ALA A 341 -7.12 5.91 -16.96
N LYS A 342 -6.78 7.20 -17.07
CA LYS A 342 -5.39 7.66 -17.16
C LYS A 342 -4.67 7.48 -15.84
N TYR A 343 -3.44 7.00 -15.90
CA TYR A 343 -2.58 6.82 -14.74
C TYR A 343 -1.13 7.20 -15.06
N LEU A 344 -0.35 7.46 -14.02
CA LEU A 344 1.09 7.59 -14.14
C LEU A 344 1.75 6.22 -13.91
N ASN A 345 2.39 5.69 -14.95
CA ASN A 345 3.30 4.56 -14.79
C ASN A 345 4.65 5.07 -14.26
N ILE A 346 5.00 4.67 -13.04
CA ILE A 346 6.25 5.01 -12.38
C ILE A 346 7.23 3.86 -12.61
N GLY A 347 7.86 3.86 -13.78
CA GLY A 347 8.92 2.92 -14.15
C GLY A 347 10.30 3.59 -14.20
N ALA A 348 11.20 3.04 -15.02
CA ALA A 348 12.48 3.71 -15.31
C ALA A 348 12.27 5.12 -15.90
N GLN A 349 11.14 5.31 -16.57
CA GLN A 349 10.60 6.60 -17.01
C GLN A 349 9.19 6.77 -16.46
N LEU A 350 8.81 8.02 -16.19
CA LEU A 350 7.46 8.46 -15.88
C LEU A 350 6.67 8.56 -17.18
N GLN A 351 5.58 7.80 -17.30
CA GLN A 351 4.77 7.76 -18.52
C GLN A 351 3.29 7.83 -18.18
N ILE A 352 2.55 8.68 -18.88
CA ILE A 352 1.09 8.64 -18.82
C ILE A 352 0.60 7.49 -19.69
N GLN A 353 -0.19 6.61 -19.10
CA GLN A 353 -0.82 5.48 -19.76
C GLN A 353 -2.31 5.46 -19.42
N ASN A 354 -3.05 4.55 -20.05
CA ASN A 354 -4.50 4.41 -19.90
C ASN A 354 -4.84 2.96 -19.57
N ASN A 355 -5.95 2.74 -18.88
CA ASN A 355 -6.48 1.42 -18.54
C ASN A 355 -5.46 0.58 -17.74
N PRO A 356 -5.16 0.96 -16.48
CA PRO A 356 -4.14 0.28 -15.69
C PRO A 356 -4.49 -1.20 -15.57
N LYS A 357 -3.53 -2.06 -15.91
CA LYS A 357 -3.64 -3.52 -15.74
C LYS A 357 -4.88 -4.14 -16.36
N ASN A 358 -5.37 -3.54 -17.45
CA ASN A 358 -6.53 -4.06 -18.14
C ASN A 358 -6.24 -5.47 -18.68
N PRO A 359 -7.02 -6.50 -18.30
CA PRO A 359 -6.92 -7.76 -19.01
C PRO A 359 -7.33 -7.61 -20.49
N TYR A 360 -8.12 -6.57 -20.86
CA TYR A 360 -8.49 -6.21 -22.25
C TYR A 360 -8.86 -4.74 -22.46
#